data_AF-A0AAX6IC01-F1
#
_entry.id   AF-A0AAX6IC01-F1
#
_cell.length_a   1.000
_cell.length_b   1.000
_cell.length_c   1.000
_cell.angle_alpha   90.00
_cell.angle_beta   90.00
_cell.angle_gamma   90.00
#
_symmetry.space_group_name_H-M   'P 1'
#
loop_
_entity.id
_entity.type
_entity.pdbx_description
1 polymer ?
#
loop_
_entity_poly.entity_id
_entity_poly.type
_entity_poly.pdbx_seq_one_letter_code
_entity_poly.pdbx_strand_id
1 'polypeptide(L)'
;MDETDLQYLEDEDTPKMKTIKGATMGLAAGTIWGTIVATWYDVPRVERNVALPGLIRTLKMCGNYGLTFAAVGGIYIGVEQLLQKQRMKRDFINGAAGAFVAGASIFGFRGRSIPYAIKAGSALAFTSAILDIGGRTTRIDNGKEYYPYTTEKKSIS
;
A
#
# COMPACT_ATOMS: atom_id res chain seq x y z
N MET A 1 11.43 30.12 0.70
CA MET A 1 10.40 29.10 0.99
C MET A 1 9.25 29.86 1.58
N ASP A 2 8.10 29.81 0.91
CA ASP A 2 6.91 30.53 1.34
C ASP A 2 6.12 29.67 2.34
N GLU A 3 5.40 30.32 3.25
CA GLU A 3 4.66 29.70 4.37
C GLU A 3 3.64 28.65 3.89
N THR A 4 3.13 28.83 2.67
CA THR A 4 2.26 27.88 1.98
C THR A 4 2.97 26.57 1.63
N ASP A 5 4.21 26.62 1.15
CA ASP A 5 4.97 25.41 0.82
C ASP A 5 5.25 24.59 2.08
N LEU A 6 5.52 25.26 3.22
CA LEU A 6 5.71 24.61 4.51
C LEU A 6 4.42 23.92 5.00
N GLN A 7 3.27 24.59 4.90
CA GLN A 7 1.98 23.99 5.24
C GLN A 7 1.62 22.80 4.34
N TYR A 8 1.88 22.89 3.03
CA TYR A 8 1.66 21.79 2.09
C TYR A 8 2.54 20.58 2.44
N LEU A 9 3.80 20.81 2.82
CA LEU A 9 4.73 19.75 3.22
C LEU A 9 4.35 19.11 4.56
N GLU A 10 3.87 19.89 5.53
CA GLU A 10 3.36 19.39 6.81
C GLU A 10 2.08 18.55 6.64
N ASP A 11 1.17 18.98 5.76
CA ASP A 11 -0.04 18.22 5.41
C ASP A 11 0.30 16.94 4.64
N GLU A 12 1.30 16.96 3.75
CA GLU A 12 1.80 15.76 3.07
C GLU A 12 2.44 14.75 4.01
N ASP A 13 3.12 15.21 5.06
CA ASP A 13 3.81 14.35 6.02
C ASP A 13 2.91 13.78 7.12
N THR A 14 1.67 14.26 7.21
CA THR A 14 0.69 13.82 8.20
C THR A 14 0.35 12.32 8.03
N PRO A 15 0.30 11.52 9.12
CA PRO A 15 0.00 10.08 9.10
C PRO A 15 -1.23 9.68 8.26
N LYS A 16 -2.29 10.50 8.36
CA LYS A 16 -3.53 10.33 7.61
C LYS A 16 -3.31 10.44 6.10
N MET A 17 -2.55 11.44 5.65
CA MET A 17 -2.30 11.68 4.23
C MET A 17 -1.49 10.55 3.60
N LYS A 18 -0.45 10.07 4.29
CA LYS A 18 0.33 8.91 3.86
C LYS A 18 -0.52 7.64 3.76
N THR A 19 -1.43 7.41 4.70
CA THR A 19 -2.37 6.27 4.64
C THR A 19 -3.33 6.40 3.46
N ILE A 20 -3.84 7.61 3.20
CA ILE A 20 -4.67 7.91 2.03
C ILE A 20 -3.89 7.64 0.74
N LYS A 21 -2.63 8.12 0.63
CA LYS A 21 -1.75 7.84 -0.51
C LYS A 21 -1.52 6.33 -0.70
N GLY A 22 -1.29 5.59 0.38
CA GLY A 22 -1.17 4.12 0.33
C GLY A 22 -2.45 3.45 -0.18
N ALA A 23 -3.61 3.89 0.30
CA ALA A 23 -4.90 3.39 -0.14
C ALA A 23 -5.24 3.76 -1.58
N THR A 24 -4.93 4.98 -2.04
CA THR A 24 -5.18 5.41 -3.42
C THR A 24 -4.27 4.70 -4.42
N MET A 25 -2.99 4.51 -4.10
CA MET A 25 -2.08 3.69 -4.90
C MET A 25 -2.53 2.24 -4.94
N GLY A 26 -2.95 1.68 -3.80
CA GLY A 26 -3.56 0.36 -3.73
C GLY A 26 -4.81 0.26 -4.61
N LEU A 27 -5.70 1.25 -4.58
CA LEU A 27 -6.88 1.30 -5.44
C LEU A 27 -6.48 1.26 -6.91
N ALA A 28 -5.57 2.12 -7.34
CA ALA A 28 -5.13 2.20 -8.73
C ALA A 28 -4.49 0.88 -9.21
N ALA A 29 -3.63 0.27 -8.39
CA ALA A 29 -3.06 -1.04 -8.70
C ALA A 29 -4.15 -2.13 -8.76
N GLY A 30 -5.11 -2.09 -7.83
CA GLY A 30 -6.21 -3.05 -7.77
C GLY A 30 -7.21 -2.93 -8.91
N THR A 31 -7.45 -1.72 -9.44
CA THR A 31 -8.29 -1.54 -10.63
C THR A 31 -7.60 -2.05 -11.88
N ILE A 32 -6.30 -1.81 -12.05
CA ILE A 32 -5.51 -2.38 -13.16
C ILE A 32 -5.50 -3.91 -13.07
N TRP A 33 -5.28 -4.47 -11.89
CA TRP A 33 -5.35 -5.92 -11.72
C TRP A 33 -6.76 -6.46 -11.99
N GLY A 34 -7.78 -5.76 -11.51
CA GLY A 34 -9.18 -6.11 -11.73
C GLY A 34 -9.58 -6.10 -13.20
N THR A 35 -9.08 -5.16 -14.00
CA THR A 35 -9.34 -5.13 -15.45
C THR A 35 -8.69 -6.30 -16.16
N ILE A 36 -7.43 -6.65 -15.83
CA ILE A 36 -6.75 -7.83 -16.39
C ILE A 36 -7.54 -9.10 -16.08
N VAL A 37 -7.94 -9.29 -14.82
CA VAL A 37 -8.74 -10.45 -14.41
C VAL A 37 -10.07 -10.48 -15.16
N ALA A 38 -10.75 -9.34 -15.30
CA ALA A 38 -12.00 -9.27 -16.05
C ALA A 38 -11.81 -9.66 -17.53
N THR A 39 -10.73 -9.22 -18.17
CA THR A 39 -10.39 -9.60 -19.54
C THR A 39 -10.18 -11.11 -19.70
N TRP A 40 -9.63 -11.80 -18.69
CA TRP A 40 -9.46 -13.26 -18.74
C TRP A 40 -10.75 -14.05 -18.50
N TYR A 41 -11.69 -13.47 -17.74
CA TYR A 41 -13.00 -14.09 -17.51
C TYR A 41 -13.99 -13.87 -18.66
N ASP A 42 -13.79 -12.85 -19.50
CA ASP A 42 -14.48 -12.65 -20.77
C ASP A 42 -13.93 -13.62 -21.86
N VAL A 43 -14.15 -14.92 -21.64
CA VAL A 43 -14.05 -15.97 -22.68
C VAL A 43 -15.20 -15.74 -23.68
N PRO A 44 -14.98 -15.82 -25.02
CA PRO A 44 -15.85 -15.21 -26.02
C PRO A 44 -17.23 -15.86 -26.06
N ARG A 45 -18.17 -15.33 -25.27
CA ARG A 45 -19.59 -15.56 -25.48
C ARG A 45 -20.08 -14.51 -26.44
N VAL A 46 -20.12 -14.93 -27.71
CA VAL A 46 -21.06 -14.39 -28.70
C VAL A 46 -22.46 -14.52 -28.12
N GLU A 47 -22.87 -13.53 -27.34
CA GLU A 47 -24.26 -13.19 -27.12
C GLU A 47 -24.38 -11.68 -27.30
N ARG A 48 -24.47 -11.31 -28.58
CA ARG A 48 -25.05 -10.06 -29.07
C ARG A 48 -26.47 -9.95 -28.49
N ASN A 49 -26.62 -9.46 -27.26
CA ASN A 49 -27.80 -8.69 -26.79
C ASN A 49 -27.82 -8.29 -25.30
N VAL A 50 -26.75 -8.42 -24.51
CA VAL A 50 -26.73 -7.86 -23.15
C VAL A 50 -25.33 -7.40 -22.71
N ALA A 51 -24.86 -6.29 -23.30
CA ALA A 51 -23.59 -5.66 -22.91
C ALA A 51 -23.64 -5.05 -21.48
N LEU A 52 -24.81 -4.61 -21.02
CA LEU A 52 -25.01 -3.97 -19.72
C LEU A 52 -24.75 -4.90 -18.52
N PRO A 53 -25.29 -6.13 -18.45
CA PRO A 53 -24.98 -7.08 -17.38
C PRO A 53 -23.50 -7.49 -17.33
N GLY A 54 -22.85 -7.64 -18.48
CA GLY A 54 -21.42 -7.94 -18.58
C GLY A 54 -20.56 -6.79 -18.04
N LEU A 55 -20.87 -5.56 -18.43
CA LEU A 55 -20.19 -4.37 -17.92
C LEU A 55 -20.34 -4.20 -16.40
N ILE A 56 -21.55 -4.41 -15.86
CA ILE A 56 -21.79 -4.35 -14.40
C ILE A 56 -20.97 -5.42 -13.68
N ARG A 57 -20.84 -6.62 -14.26
CA ARG A 57 -20.03 -7.70 -13.67
C ARG A 57 -18.55 -7.33 -13.65
N THR A 58 -18.03 -6.81 -14.75
CA THR A 58 -16.65 -6.33 -14.87
C THR A 58 -16.37 -5.18 -13.91
N LEU A 59 -17.28 -4.20 -13.83
CA LEU A 59 -17.14 -3.07 -12.91
C LEU A 59 -17.17 -3.51 -11.44
N LYS A 60 -18.02 -4.50 -11.09
CA LYS A 60 -18.01 -5.12 -9.76
C LYS A 60 -16.73 -5.89 -9.47
N MET A 61 -16.16 -6.60 -10.45
CA MET A 61 -14.87 -7.26 -10.29
C MET A 61 -13.76 -6.23 -10.06
N CYS A 62 -13.64 -5.22 -10.93
CA CYS A 62 -12.68 -4.12 -10.79
C CYS A 62 -12.84 -3.39 -9.45
N GLY A 63 -14.07 -3.10 -9.03
CA GLY A 63 -14.36 -2.46 -7.75
C GLY A 63 -13.97 -3.32 -6.55
N ASN A 64 -14.27 -4.63 -6.58
CA ASN A 64 -13.87 -5.54 -5.50
C ASN A 64 -12.35 -5.69 -5.41
N TYR A 65 -11.63 -5.78 -6.53
CA TYR A 65 -10.16 -5.83 -6.52
C TYR A 65 -9.57 -4.48 -6.08
N GLY A 66 -10.04 -3.37 -6.63
CA GLY A 66 -9.65 -2.01 -6.23
C GLY A 66 -9.79 -1.80 -4.73
N LEU A 67 -10.93 -2.18 -4.13
CA LEU A 67 -11.16 -2.06 -2.70
C LEU A 67 -10.23 -2.95 -1.88
N THR A 68 -9.96 -4.18 -2.31
CA THR A 68 -9.02 -5.05 -1.59
C THR A 68 -7.59 -4.52 -1.59
N PHE A 69 -7.08 -4.05 -2.73
CA PHE A 69 -5.73 -3.51 -2.79
C PHE A 69 -5.62 -2.14 -2.11
N ALA A 70 -6.68 -1.32 -2.16
CA ALA A 70 -6.77 -0.09 -1.36
C ALA A 70 -6.68 -0.39 0.14
N ALA A 71 -7.40 -1.42 0.61
CA ALA A 71 -7.35 -1.84 2.01
C ALA A 71 -5.96 -2.38 2.39
N VAL A 72 -5.31 -3.16 1.52
CA VAL A 72 -3.93 -3.62 1.74
C VAL A 72 -2.97 -2.43 1.86
N GLY A 73 -3.01 -1.47 0.93
CA GLY A 73 -2.15 -0.30 0.94
C GLY A 73 -2.39 0.62 2.15
N GLY A 74 -3.64 0.83 2.54
CA GLY A 74 -4.00 1.60 3.73
C GLY A 74 -3.54 0.92 5.03
N ILE A 75 -3.75 -0.39 5.18
CA ILE A 75 -3.31 -1.12 6.38
C ILE A 75 -1.78 -1.19 6.45
N TYR A 76 -1.11 -1.42 5.32
CA TYR A 76 0.36 -1.45 5.25
C TYR A 76 0.96 -0.15 5.81
N ILE A 77 0.57 1.00 5.23
CA ILE A 77 1.09 2.32 5.65
C ILE A 77 0.63 2.67 7.06
N GLY A 78 -0.61 2.35 7.44
CA GLY A 78 -1.13 2.63 8.78
C GLY A 78 -0.37 1.88 9.87
N VAL A 79 -0.06 0.60 9.66
CA VAL A 79 0.72 -0.22 10.62
C VAL A 79 2.18 0.23 10.67
N GLU A 80 2.77 0.54 9.52
CA GLU A 80 4.13 1.06 9.45
C GLU A 80 4.29 2.36 10.27
N GLN A 81 3.33 3.28 10.16
CA GLN A 81 3.31 4.52 10.93
C GLN A 81 3.10 4.29 12.43
N LEU A 82 2.23 3.36 12.81
CA LEU A 82 2.01 3.01 14.21
C LEU A 82 3.30 2.46 14.84
N LEU A 83 3.99 1.57 14.13
CA LEU A 83 5.27 1.01 14.58
C LEU A 83 6.38 2.07 14.60
N GLN A 84 6.43 2.95 13.60
CA GLN A 84 7.38 4.06 13.57
C GLN A 84 7.17 5.00 14.77
N LYS A 85 5.92 5.33 15.10
CA LYS A 85 5.57 6.17 16.27
C LYS A 85 5.93 5.49 17.60
N GLN A 86 5.77 4.17 17.68
CA GLN A 86 6.05 3.42 18.90
C GLN A 86 7.55 3.18 19.12
N ARG A 87 8.33 2.96 18.05
CA ARG A 87 9.74 2.56 18.13
C ARG A 87 10.73 3.66 17.77
N MET A 88 10.29 4.79 17.22
CA MET A 88 11.16 5.89 16.74
C MET A 88 12.29 5.39 15.81
N LYS A 89 12.05 4.28 15.08
CA LYS A 89 12.98 3.68 14.13
C LYS A 89 12.25 3.41 12.83
N ARG A 90 12.88 3.69 11.70
CA ARG A 90 12.44 3.30 10.34
C ARG A 90 13.29 2.13 9.87
N ASP A 91 12.84 0.93 10.19
CA ASP A 91 13.52 -0.31 9.78
C ASP A 91 12.61 -1.13 8.86
N PHE A 92 13.21 -1.97 8.01
CA PHE A 92 12.52 -2.95 7.15
C PHE A 92 11.56 -3.87 7.93
N ILE A 93 11.77 -4.00 9.25
CA ILE A 93 10.91 -4.75 10.17
C ILE A 93 9.52 -4.11 10.26
N ASN A 94 9.41 -2.78 10.20
CA ASN A 94 8.12 -2.09 10.24
C ASN A 94 7.33 -2.33 8.94
N GLY A 95 8.02 -2.28 7.79
CA GLY A 95 7.44 -2.63 6.48
C GLY A 95 6.99 -4.08 6.43
N ALA A 96 7.85 -5.01 6.85
CA ALA A 96 7.53 -6.44 6.89
C ALA A 96 6.34 -6.74 7.83
N ALA A 97 6.26 -6.09 8.99
CA ALA A 97 5.13 -6.21 9.91
C ALA A 97 3.85 -5.60 9.32
N GLY A 98 3.94 -4.43 8.68
CA GLY A 98 2.82 -3.82 7.98
C GLY A 98 2.27 -4.69 6.86
N ALA A 99 3.17 -5.29 6.06
CA ALA A 99 2.82 -6.21 4.99
C ALA A 99 2.23 -7.52 5.51
N PHE A 100 2.77 -8.06 6.61
CA PHE A 100 2.20 -9.22 7.29
C PHE A 100 0.76 -8.94 7.73
N VAL A 101 0.54 -7.84 8.46
CA VAL A 101 -0.78 -7.50 8.99
C VAL A 101 -1.76 -7.22 7.87
N ALA A 102 -1.36 -6.46 6.84
CA ALA A 102 -2.20 -6.19 5.68
C ALA A 102 -2.60 -7.49 4.96
N GLY A 103 -1.64 -8.38 4.71
CA GLY A 103 -1.87 -9.66 4.04
C GLY A 103 -2.72 -10.62 4.87
N ALA A 104 -2.37 -10.82 6.13
CA ALA A 104 -3.07 -11.71 7.04
C ALA A 104 -4.51 -11.25 7.27
N SER A 105 -4.74 -9.94 7.42
CA SER A 105 -6.08 -9.39 7.64
C SER A 105 -6.94 -9.54 6.38
N ILE A 106 -6.53 -8.94 5.26
CA ILE A 106 -7.39 -8.88 4.06
C ILE A 106 -7.62 -10.27 3.47
N PHE A 107 -6.55 -11.07 3.30
CA PHE A 107 -6.68 -12.40 2.73
C PHE A 107 -7.16 -13.43 3.74
N GLY A 108 -6.91 -13.26 5.03
CA GLY A 108 -7.48 -14.10 6.09
C GLY A 108 -8.99 -13.94 6.21
N PHE A 109 -9.50 -12.70 6.20
CA PHE A 109 -10.94 -12.43 6.18
C PHE A 109 -11.60 -12.98 4.92
N ARG A 110 -10.96 -12.83 3.76
CA ARG A 110 -11.50 -13.32 2.48
C ARG A 110 -11.44 -14.86 2.37
N GLY A 111 -10.38 -15.48 2.89
CA GLY A 111 -10.18 -16.93 2.88
C GLY A 111 -10.84 -17.67 4.05
N ARG A 112 -11.40 -16.95 5.03
CA ARG A 112 -12.03 -17.46 6.26
C ARG A 112 -11.22 -18.57 6.95
N SER A 113 -9.90 -18.50 6.86
CA SER A 113 -9.02 -19.50 7.45
C SER A 113 -7.71 -18.90 7.92
N ILE A 114 -7.34 -19.28 9.15
CA ILE A 114 -6.08 -18.92 9.79
C ILE A 114 -4.85 -19.38 8.98
N PRO A 115 -4.78 -20.62 8.43
CA PRO A 115 -3.62 -21.02 7.64
C PRO A 115 -3.46 -20.18 6.36
N TYR A 116 -4.55 -19.72 5.75
CA TYR A 116 -4.48 -18.84 4.59
C TYR A 116 -4.03 -17.42 4.98
N ALA A 117 -4.47 -16.93 6.13
CA ALA A 117 -4.00 -15.67 6.71
C ALA A 117 -2.49 -15.70 6.95
N ILE A 118 -1.97 -16.77 7.56
CA ILE A 118 -0.54 -16.92 7.85
C ILE A 118 0.26 -16.97 6.54
N LYS A 119 -0.15 -17.80 5.57
CA LYS A 119 0.54 -17.92 4.27
C LYS A 119 0.57 -16.59 3.53
N ALA A 120 -0.57 -15.90 3.44
CA ALA A 120 -0.67 -14.63 2.76
C ALA A 120 0.15 -13.55 3.46
N GLY A 121 0.02 -13.42 4.79
CA GLY A 121 0.81 -12.50 5.60
C GLY A 121 2.31 -12.75 5.45
N SER A 122 2.76 -14.01 5.55
CA SER A 122 4.18 -14.34 5.42
C SER A 122 4.73 -14.04 4.03
N ALA A 123 3.94 -14.30 2.97
CA ALA A 123 4.35 -14.00 1.60
C ALA A 123 4.52 -12.50 1.39
N LEU A 124 3.54 -11.69 1.82
CA LEU A 124 3.62 -10.23 1.72
C LEU A 124 4.75 -9.64 2.58
N ALA A 125 4.96 -10.16 3.79
CA ALA A 125 6.07 -9.76 4.66
C ALA A 125 7.43 -10.04 4.01
N PHE A 126 7.59 -11.23 3.42
CA PHE A 126 8.80 -11.60 2.69
C PHE A 126 9.03 -10.71 1.46
N THR A 127 7.98 -10.45 0.69
CA THR A 127 8.05 -9.51 -0.45
C THR A 127 8.46 -8.11 0.00
N SER A 128 7.88 -7.58 1.08
CA SER A 128 8.24 -6.28 1.63
C SER A 128 9.71 -6.25 2.08
N ALA A 129 10.16 -7.27 2.82
CA ALA A 129 11.56 -7.36 3.24
C ALA A 129 12.53 -7.42 2.05
N ILE A 130 12.20 -8.17 0.98
CA ILE A 130 13.01 -8.19 -0.24
C ILE A 130 13.05 -6.84 -0.93
N LEU A 131 11.90 -6.15 -1.06
CA LEU A 131 11.82 -4.84 -1.71
C LEU A 131 12.61 -3.77 -0.94
N ASP A 132 12.66 -3.89 0.39
CA ASP A 132 13.47 -3.03 1.25
C ASP A 132 14.98 -3.33 1.14
N ILE A 133 15.38 -4.61 1.10
CA ILE A 133 16.78 -5.01 0.88
C ILE A 133 17.28 -4.58 -0.51
N GLY A 134 16.40 -4.62 -1.52
CA GLY A 134 16.70 -4.19 -2.89
C GLY A 134 16.83 -2.67 -3.08
N GLY A 135 16.71 -1.87 -2.01
CA GLY A 135 16.92 -0.42 -2.02
C GLY A 135 15.86 0.38 -2.78
N ARG A 136 14.69 -0.21 -3.08
CA ARG A 136 13.63 0.44 -3.88
C ARG A 136 12.41 0.95 -3.10
N THR A 137 12.23 0.62 -1.81
CA THR A 137 11.17 1.26 -1.01
C THR A 137 11.54 1.58 0.44
N THR A 138 12.76 2.06 0.67
CA THR A 138 13.09 2.94 1.81
C THR A 138 13.56 4.30 1.29
N ARG A 139 12.75 4.92 0.42
CA ARG A 139 12.90 6.35 0.08
C ARG A 139 11.72 7.15 0.65
N ILE A 140 11.54 7.04 1.96
CA ILE A 140 11.18 8.21 2.77
C ILE A 140 12.22 8.23 3.90
N ASP A 141 13.25 9.03 3.66
CA ASP A 141 14.49 9.25 4.42
C ASP A 141 15.59 8.18 4.29
N ASN A 142 16.02 7.94 3.05
CA ASN A 142 17.42 7.63 2.78
C ASN A 142 18.07 8.98 2.48
N GLY A 143 19.00 9.44 3.33
CA GLY A 143 19.67 10.75 3.34
C GLY A 143 20.33 11.18 2.02
N LYS A 144 19.56 11.21 0.94
CA LYS A 144 19.85 11.92 -0.28
C LYS A 144 19.50 13.36 0.02
N GLU A 145 20.55 14.08 0.39
CA GLU A 145 20.69 15.52 0.24
C GLU A 145 19.79 16.04 -0.89
N TYR A 146 18.62 16.54 -0.52
CA TYR A 146 18.19 17.81 -1.07
C TYR A 146 18.89 18.85 -0.19
N TYR A 147 20.00 19.42 -0.68
CA TYR A 147 20.63 20.58 -0.06
C TYR A 147 19.58 21.69 0.18
N PRO A 148 19.69 22.53 1.24
CA PRO A 148 20.68 22.54 2.31
C PRO A 148 20.04 22.75 3.70
N TYR A 149 19.56 21.73 4.40
CA TYR A 149 19.27 21.90 5.84
C TYR A 149 19.65 20.65 6.64
N THR A 150 20.96 20.43 6.78
CA THR A 150 21.49 19.75 7.95
C THR A 150 21.58 20.77 9.09
N THR A 151 20.65 20.73 10.03
CA THR A 151 20.85 21.37 11.34
C THR A 151 20.50 20.42 12.47
N GLU A 152 21.05 19.20 12.43
CA GLU A 152 21.41 18.57 13.70
C GLU A 152 22.71 19.21 14.19
N LYS A 153 22.56 20.11 15.16
CA LYS A 153 23.64 20.55 16.04
C LYS A 153 24.25 19.31 16.67
N LYS A 154 25.47 18.96 16.25
CA LYS A 154 26.39 18.14 17.04
C LYS A 154 26.57 18.85 18.38
N SER A 155 25.97 18.33 19.46
CA SER A 155 26.32 18.77 20.81
C SER A 155 27.75 18.29 21.07
N ILE A 156 28.69 19.22 20.95
CA ILE A 156 30.06 19.02 21.40
C ILE A 156 30.03 19.29 22.90
N SER A 157 30.17 18.22 23.69
CA SER A 157 30.85 18.32 24.98
C SER A 157 32.33 18.05 24.77
#